data_AF-A0A0V8D453-F1
#
_entry.id   AF-A0A0V8D453-F1
#
_cell.length_a   1.000
_cell.length_b   1.000
_cell.length_c   1.000
_cell.angle_alpha   90.00
_cell.angle_beta   90.00
_cell.angle_gamma   90.00
#
_symmetry.space_group_name_H-M   'P 1'
#
loop_
_entity.id
_entity.type
_entity.pdbx_description
1 polymer ?
#
loop_
_entity_poly.entity_id
_entity_poly.type
_entity_poly.pdbx_seq_one_letter_code
_entity_poly.pdbx_strand_id
1 'polypeptide(L)'
;MFKNRKYNDIIAFHKNLMLKENGQVYAMFEVPAMNLSRTDEQAKETAKAIQHSAFLELIPYHNGEILTLPMNLDVFSRYQVLSDDLADDTRELAEYMFDGTLDLFAEEMGTPYEYRYFMVVPLKNNFISTNLIKTIKTTFEQFKTQAMGYLKEKQFYDNWYEEYEGLNDTLSSTLSTLDAKPTNGEQTLFINRYQYLRGLYYNRDHEVHLMENSVTNLEEVRKKYFVDGTSRLGNDYGESVVKVLPVAYLPNNVSYFHLAEYIQTMPFPVEINTKYYFNKRKGWNSVKKKAERALGRLKQTQIEAYEKDSIQNDNIGASVEVLGDVIQRDNANEVFLSYLMTLIITGESVEEV
;
A
#
# COMPACT_ATOMS: atom_id res chain seq x y z
N MET A 1 2.65 -28.43 -15.03
CA MET A 1 2.87 -27.44 -16.11
C MET A 1 2.56 -26.06 -15.53
N PHE A 2 3.59 -25.38 -15.02
CA PHE A 2 3.45 -24.10 -14.33
C PHE A 2 3.24 -23.00 -15.37
N LYS A 3 2.11 -22.29 -15.32
CA LYS A 3 1.97 -21.01 -16.05
C LYS A 3 2.69 -19.95 -15.22
N ASN A 4 3.77 -19.38 -15.75
CA ASN A 4 4.30 -18.10 -15.29
C ASN A 4 3.17 -17.06 -15.44
N ARG A 5 2.46 -16.77 -14.36
CA ARG A 5 1.63 -15.56 -14.31
C ARG A 5 2.58 -14.39 -14.13
N LYS A 6 2.60 -13.45 -15.07
CA LYS A 6 3.26 -12.16 -14.88
C LYS A 6 2.70 -11.52 -13.61
N TYR A 7 3.59 -11.17 -12.68
CA TYR A 7 3.25 -10.63 -11.36
C TYR A 7 3.20 -9.11 -11.33
N ASN A 8 3.91 -8.45 -12.25
CA ASN A 8 3.78 -7.03 -12.45
C ASN A 8 2.88 -6.76 -13.65
N ASP A 9 1.88 -5.93 -13.44
CA ASP A 9 1.05 -5.42 -14.51
C ASP A 9 1.34 -3.95 -14.82
N ILE A 10 2.43 -3.37 -14.30
CA ILE A 10 2.99 -2.10 -14.78
C ILE A 10 3.84 -2.35 -16.03
N ILE A 11 3.73 -1.47 -17.02
CA ILE A 11 4.45 -1.55 -18.31
C ILE A 11 5.31 -0.32 -18.60
N ALA A 12 5.04 0.81 -17.94
CA ALA A 12 5.84 2.02 -18.09
C ALA A 12 5.72 2.92 -16.85
N PHE A 13 6.71 3.77 -16.67
CA PHE A 13 6.81 4.74 -15.58
C PHE A 13 7.09 6.12 -16.14
N HIS A 14 6.56 7.16 -15.48
CA HIS A 14 6.92 8.55 -15.76
C HIS A 14 6.79 9.37 -14.48
N LYS A 15 7.90 9.83 -13.91
CA LYS A 15 7.92 10.47 -12.58
C LYS A 15 7.13 9.60 -11.59
N ASN A 16 6.12 10.17 -10.93
CA ASN A 16 5.25 9.47 -9.98
C ASN A 16 4.15 8.60 -10.63
N LEU A 17 4.07 8.52 -11.95
CA LEU A 17 3.03 7.82 -12.68
C LEU A 17 3.47 6.42 -13.10
N MET A 18 2.53 5.48 -13.03
CA MET A 18 2.70 4.08 -13.40
C MET A 18 1.58 3.67 -14.37
N LEU A 19 1.95 3.26 -15.58
CA LEU A 19 1.02 2.75 -16.59
C LEU A 19 0.87 1.25 -16.48
N LYS A 20 -0.37 0.76 -16.44
CA LYS A 20 -0.68 -0.68 -16.37
C LYS A 20 -0.91 -1.31 -17.74
N GLU A 21 -0.72 -2.64 -17.84
CA GLU A 21 -1.08 -3.48 -19.01
C GLU A 21 -2.54 -3.26 -19.44
N ASN A 22 -3.41 -3.00 -18.47
CA ASN A 22 -4.83 -2.74 -18.71
C ASN A 22 -5.14 -1.26 -19.04
N GLY A 23 -4.13 -0.45 -19.35
CA GLY A 23 -4.26 0.97 -19.71
C GLY A 23 -4.69 1.89 -18.57
N GLN A 24 -4.80 1.41 -17.33
CA GLN A 24 -5.02 2.29 -16.18
C GLN A 24 -3.70 2.95 -15.79
N VAL A 25 -3.77 4.21 -15.37
CA VAL A 25 -2.63 4.93 -14.80
C VAL A 25 -2.85 5.12 -13.31
N TYR A 26 -1.80 4.91 -12.54
CA TYR A 26 -1.75 5.13 -11.11
C TYR A 26 -0.70 6.18 -10.81
N ALA A 27 -0.92 6.98 -9.78
CA ALA A 27 0.02 7.95 -9.27
C ALA A 27 0.45 7.56 -7.84
N MET A 28 1.75 7.68 -7.56
CA MET A 28 2.32 7.38 -6.25
C MET A 28 2.75 8.67 -5.53
N PHE A 29 2.38 8.78 -4.26
CA PHE A 29 2.74 9.92 -3.42
C PHE A 29 3.37 9.40 -2.13
N GLU A 30 4.44 10.04 -1.69
CA GLU A 30 4.99 9.84 -0.35
C GLU A 30 4.23 10.74 0.63
N VAL A 31 3.78 10.16 1.74
CA VAL A 31 3.16 10.89 2.85
C VAL A 31 4.19 10.98 3.98
N PRO A 32 4.58 12.19 4.41
CA PRO A 32 5.54 12.33 5.49
C PRO A 32 4.98 11.75 6.80
N ALA A 33 5.88 11.19 7.61
CA ALA A 33 5.52 10.69 8.93
C ALA A 33 5.04 11.83 9.84
N MET A 34 3.90 11.64 10.52
CA MET A 34 3.45 12.55 11.57
C MET A 34 4.01 12.09 12.92
N ASN A 35 4.87 12.91 13.53
CA ASN A 35 5.41 12.63 14.86
C ASN A 35 4.36 12.98 15.92
N LEU A 36 3.59 11.98 16.35
CA LEU A 36 2.55 12.12 17.37
C LEU A 36 3.00 11.46 18.68
N SER A 37 2.87 12.17 19.79
CA SER A 37 3.08 11.57 21.11
C SER A 37 2.03 10.50 21.39
N ARG A 38 2.43 9.38 22.00
CA ARG A 38 1.51 8.29 22.36
C ARG A 38 0.46 8.73 23.38
N THR A 39 0.78 9.70 24.22
CA THR A 39 -0.08 10.21 25.30
C THR A 39 -0.93 11.41 24.92
N ASP A 40 -0.71 11.99 23.73
CA ASP A 40 -1.46 13.17 23.27
C ASP A 40 -2.70 12.75 22.46
N GLU A 41 -3.79 12.48 23.16
CA GLU A 41 -5.07 12.08 22.55
C GLU A 41 -5.64 13.18 21.65
N GLN A 42 -5.46 14.45 22.01
CA GLN A 42 -6.00 15.56 21.23
C GLN A 42 -5.29 15.70 19.88
N ALA A 43 -3.96 15.57 19.85
CA ALA A 43 -3.20 15.55 18.61
C ALA A 43 -3.59 14.36 17.73
N LYS A 44 -3.84 13.18 18.32
CA LYS A 44 -4.32 12.00 17.59
C LYS A 44 -5.69 12.22 16.96
N GLU A 45 -6.65 12.77 17.70
CA GLU A 45 -7.98 13.05 17.16
C GLU A 45 -7.93 14.13 16.06
N THR A 46 -7.07 15.13 16.21
CA THR A 46 -6.83 16.15 15.17
C THR A 46 -6.25 15.50 13.89
N ALA A 47 -5.24 14.64 14.03
CA ALA A 47 -4.66 13.92 12.91
C ALA A 47 -5.68 13.00 12.21
N LYS A 48 -6.52 12.28 12.98
CA LYS A 48 -7.63 11.47 12.44
C LYS A 48 -8.63 12.33 11.66
N ALA A 49 -8.96 13.53 12.14
CA ALA A 49 -9.86 14.44 11.45
C ALA A 49 -9.28 14.95 10.12
N ILE A 50 -7.99 15.29 10.08
CA ILE A 50 -7.27 15.67 8.86
C ILE A 50 -7.27 14.52 7.86
N GLN A 51 -6.90 13.31 8.31
CA GLN A 51 -6.93 12.10 7.50
C GLN A 51 -8.32 11.83 6.96
N HIS A 52 -9.35 11.88 7.80
CA HIS A 52 -10.73 11.69 7.38
C HIS A 52 -11.14 12.68 6.27
N SER A 53 -10.80 13.97 6.42
CA SER A 53 -11.08 14.98 5.39
C SER A 53 -10.40 14.65 4.06
N ALA A 54 -9.11 14.30 4.10
CA ALA A 54 -8.37 13.93 2.89
C ALA A 54 -8.95 12.69 2.20
N PHE A 55 -9.40 11.68 2.96
CA PHE A 55 -10.05 10.50 2.40
C PHE A 55 -11.39 10.81 1.74
N LEU A 56 -12.17 11.76 2.25
CA LEU A 56 -13.43 12.16 1.59
C LEU A 56 -13.17 12.79 0.22
N GLU A 57 -12.07 13.52 0.05
CA GLU A 57 -11.70 14.09 -1.25
C GLU A 57 -11.25 13.01 -2.26
N LEU A 58 -10.87 11.81 -1.78
CA LEU A 58 -10.47 10.69 -2.63
C LEU A 58 -11.65 9.87 -3.20
N ILE A 59 -12.89 10.18 -2.81
CA ILE A 59 -14.10 9.49 -3.30
C ILE A 59 -14.19 9.39 -4.84
N PRO A 60 -13.91 10.45 -5.62
CA PRO A 60 -13.95 10.40 -7.09
C PRO A 60 -12.99 9.38 -7.70
N TYR A 61 -11.88 9.08 -7.02
CA TYR A 61 -10.87 8.11 -7.46
C TYR A 61 -11.28 6.66 -7.16
N HIS A 62 -12.36 6.46 -6.40
CA HIS A 62 -13.03 5.20 -6.04
C HIS A 62 -12.24 4.23 -5.17
N ASN A 63 -10.93 4.09 -5.36
CA ASN A 63 -10.11 3.09 -4.68
C ASN A 63 -8.65 3.55 -4.63
N GLY A 64 -7.85 2.93 -3.77
CA GLY A 64 -6.43 3.21 -3.66
C GLY A 64 -5.74 2.22 -2.74
N GLU A 65 -4.47 2.46 -2.52
CA GLU A 65 -3.60 1.63 -1.71
C GLU A 65 -2.71 2.50 -0.83
N ILE A 66 -2.55 2.10 0.43
CA ILE A 66 -1.66 2.72 1.40
C ILE A 66 -0.58 1.71 1.71
N LEU A 67 0.66 2.09 1.49
CA LEU A 67 1.84 1.28 1.78
C LEU A 67 2.54 1.87 2.98
N THR A 68 2.77 1.06 4.01
CA THR A 68 3.61 1.38 5.16
C THR A 68 4.78 0.42 5.12
N LEU A 69 5.94 0.93 4.70
CA LEU A 69 7.11 0.13 4.38
C LEU A 69 8.20 0.36 5.44
N PRO A 70 8.71 -0.70 6.10
CA PRO A 70 9.92 -0.61 6.88
C PRO A 70 11.11 -0.55 5.91
N MET A 71 11.67 0.64 5.74
CA MET A 71 12.82 0.85 4.87
C MET A 71 14.07 0.97 5.72
N ASN A 72 15.17 0.38 5.27
CA ASN A 72 16.46 0.52 5.94
C ASN A 72 16.75 2.00 6.15
N LEU A 73 17.10 2.35 7.38
CA LEU A 73 17.47 3.70 7.74
C LEU A 73 18.74 4.00 6.92
N ASP A 74 18.70 5.04 6.09
CA ASP A 74 19.91 5.53 5.42
C ASP A 74 20.72 6.31 6.45
N VAL A 75 21.35 5.53 7.34
CA VAL A 75 22.05 6.05 8.51
C VAL A 75 23.22 6.94 8.08
N PHE A 76 23.88 6.59 6.97
CA PHE A 76 25.04 7.31 6.45
C PHE A 76 24.67 8.71 5.92
N SER A 77 23.59 8.83 5.16
CA SER A 77 23.12 10.14 4.68
C SER A 77 22.71 11.07 5.82
N ARG A 78 22.08 10.53 6.88
CA ARG A 78 21.69 11.30 8.07
C ARG A 78 22.90 11.69 8.92
N TYR A 79 23.92 10.83 9.01
CA TYR A 79 25.16 11.15 9.71
C TYR A 79 26.03 12.16 8.99
N GLN A 80 26.08 12.19 7.66
CA GLN A 80 26.75 13.28 6.93
C GLN A 80 26.12 14.64 7.23
N VAL A 81 24.79 14.71 7.26
CA VAL A 81 24.09 15.96 7.63
C VAL A 81 24.37 16.35 9.08
N LEU A 82 24.49 15.38 10.00
CA LEU A 82 24.85 15.65 11.40
C LEU A 82 26.34 16.00 11.58
N SER A 83 27.24 15.43 10.79
CA SER A 83 28.69 15.69 10.87
C SER A 83 29.10 17.02 10.26
N ASP A 84 28.29 17.55 9.32
CA ASP A 84 28.37 18.92 8.84
C ASP A 84 28.13 19.96 9.97
N ASP A 85 27.35 19.58 11.00
CA ASP A 85 27.07 20.42 12.18
C ASP A 85 28.04 20.19 13.36
N LEU A 86 28.96 19.21 13.27
CA LEU A 86 29.95 18.92 14.32
C LEU A 86 31.16 19.86 14.22
N ALA A 87 31.69 20.26 15.38
CA ALA A 87 32.94 21.01 15.45
C ALA A 87 34.13 20.14 14.98
N ASP A 88 35.04 20.74 14.21
CA ASP A 88 36.18 20.05 13.54
C ASP A 88 37.06 19.23 14.50
N ASP A 89 37.10 19.59 15.78
CA ASP A 89 37.89 18.95 16.83
C ASP A 89 37.25 17.69 17.44
N THR A 90 35.97 17.43 17.17
CA THR A 90 35.22 16.27 17.69
C THR A 90 34.78 15.28 16.62
N ARG A 91 34.96 15.64 15.34
CA ARG A 91 34.48 14.87 14.18
C ARG A 91 35.06 13.45 14.13
N GLU A 92 36.36 13.28 14.32
CA GLU A 92 37.04 11.97 14.22
C GLU A 92 36.59 10.98 15.33
N LEU A 93 36.38 11.49 16.55
CA LEU A 93 35.87 10.67 17.67
C LEU A 93 34.39 10.34 17.49
N ALA A 94 33.60 11.27 16.96
CA ALA A 94 32.19 11.07 16.69
C ALA A 94 31.98 10.01 15.59
N GLU A 95 32.71 10.11 14.47
CA GLU A 95 32.70 9.13 13.38
C GLU A 95 33.05 7.72 13.87
N TYR A 96 34.13 7.58 14.68
CA TYR A 96 34.52 6.30 15.26
C TYR A 96 33.46 5.69 16.19
N MET A 97 32.81 6.52 17.03
CA MET A 97 31.73 6.04 17.90
C MET A 97 30.47 5.68 17.09
N PHE A 98 30.18 6.39 15.99
CA PHE A 98 29.02 6.11 15.14
C PHE A 98 29.16 4.80 14.37
N ASP A 99 30.33 4.51 13.80
CA ASP A 99 30.62 3.23 13.15
C ASP A 99 30.52 2.07 14.15
N GLY A 100 31.14 2.21 15.33
CA GLY A 100 31.07 1.20 16.38
C GLY A 100 29.64 0.97 16.92
N THR A 101 28.78 1.99 16.87
CA THR A 101 27.38 1.90 17.30
C THR A 101 26.50 1.25 16.23
N LEU A 102 26.77 1.50 14.95
CA LEU A 102 26.09 0.86 13.83
C LEU A 102 26.35 -0.64 13.76
N ASP A 103 27.62 -1.04 13.94
CA ASP A 103 28.01 -2.44 13.97
C ASP A 103 27.38 -3.17 15.16
N LEU A 104 27.36 -2.54 16.35
CA LEU A 104 26.69 -3.09 17.53
C LEU A 104 25.18 -3.24 17.31
N PHE A 105 24.51 -2.26 16.69
CA PHE A 105 23.07 -2.33 16.41
C PHE A 105 22.72 -3.37 15.35
N ALA A 106 23.54 -3.51 14.31
CA ALA A 106 23.37 -4.54 13.29
C ALA A 106 23.56 -5.95 13.86
N GLU A 107 24.52 -6.13 14.77
CA GLU A 107 24.77 -7.41 15.47
C GLU A 107 23.66 -7.76 16.49
N GLU A 108 23.09 -6.77 17.21
CA GLU A 108 22.11 -7.03 18.27
C GLU A 108 20.63 -6.99 17.85
N MET A 109 20.26 -6.20 16.83
CA MET A 109 18.85 -5.92 16.49
C MET A 109 18.50 -6.06 14.99
N GLY A 110 19.46 -6.39 14.14
CA GLY A 110 19.31 -6.31 12.69
C GLY A 110 19.48 -4.87 12.17
N THR A 111 19.33 -4.67 10.85
CA THR A 111 19.53 -3.34 10.24
C THR A 111 18.47 -2.35 10.74
N PRO A 112 18.84 -1.16 11.26
CA PRO A 112 17.86 -0.17 11.69
C PRO A 112 16.96 0.23 10.52
N TYR A 113 15.67 0.42 10.78
CA TYR A 113 14.68 0.78 9.78
C TYR A 113 13.79 1.93 10.25
N GLU A 114 13.25 2.70 9.29
CA GLU A 114 12.18 3.66 9.52
C GLU A 114 10.95 3.30 8.68
N TYR A 115 9.78 3.63 9.21
CA TYR A 115 8.53 3.47 8.46
C TYR A 115 8.33 4.65 7.51
N ARG A 116 8.21 4.34 6.21
CA ARG A 116 7.84 5.30 5.17
C ARG A 116 6.46 4.97 4.60
N TYR A 117 5.69 6.00 4.30
CA TYR A 117 4.29 5.89 3.94
C TYR A 117 4.06 6.35 2.51
N PHE A 118 3.36 5.55 1.72
CA PHE A 118 3.03 5.88 0.35
C PHE A 118 1.54 5.67 0.08
N MET A 119 0.96 6.54 -0.74
CA MET A 119 -0.36 6.35 -1.31
C MET A 119 -0.27 6.13 -2.81
N VAL A 120 -0.95 5.09 -3.29
CA VAL A 120 -1.04 4.74 -4.71
C VAL A 120 -2.50 4.85 -5.14
N VAL A 121 -2.80 5.82 -6.00
CA VAL A 121 -4.17 6.19 -6.38
C VAL A 121 -4.34 6.11 -7.90
N PRO A 122 -5.39 5.47 -8.42
CA PRO A 122 -5.66 5.41 -9.85
C PRO A 122 -6.15 6.76 -10.38
N LEU A 123 -5.55 7.26 -11.45
CA LEU A 123 -6.02 8.43 -12.18
C LEU A 123 -7.17 8.02 -13.11
N LYS A 124 -8.34 7.77 -12.52
CA LYS A 124 -9.58 7.55 -13.26
C LYS A 124 -10.28 8.88 -13.43
N ASN A 125 -10.42 9.33 -14.66
CA ASN A 125 -11.33 10.43 -14.97
C ASN A 125 -12.22 10.11 -16.17
N ASN A 126 -13.46 10.58 -16.11
CA ASN A 126 -14.44 10.53 -17.19
C ASN A 126 -13.99 11.35 -18.42
N PHE A 127 -12.97 12.18 -18.28
CA PHE A 127 -12.38 12.99 -19.36
C PHE A 127 -11.27 12.28 -20.15
N ILE A 128 -10.70 11.18 -19.64
CA ILE A 128 -9.73 10.39 -20.42
C ILE A 128 -10.49 9.62 -21.47
N SER A 129 -10.09 9.77 -22.73
CA SER A 129 -10.78 9.12 -23.83
C SER A 129 -10.72 7.59 -23.67
N THR A 130 -11.88 6.93 -23.70
CA THR A 130 -11.92 5.45 -23.75
C THR A 130 -11.13 4.89 -24.93
N ASN A 131 -10.91 5.72 -25.94
CA ASN A 131 -10.05 5.45 -27.09
C ASN A 131 -8.58 5.35 -26.69
N LEU A 132 -8.03 6.26 -25.87
CA LEU A 132 -6.64 6.16 -25.39
C LEU A 132 -6.41 4.85 -24.64
N ILE A 133 -7.28 4.50 -23.68
CA ILE A 133 -7.18 3.25 -22.92
C ILE A 133 -7.24 2.02 -23.85
N LYS A 134 -8.12 2.05 -24.86
CA LYS A 134 -8.20 0.97 -25.86
C LYS A 134 -6.93 0.91 -26.72
N THR A 135 -6.43 2.04 -27.17
CA THR A 135 -5.18 2.14 -27.96
C THR A 135 -4.01 1.58 -27.16
N ILE A 136 -3.83 1.95 -25.88
CA ILE A 136 -2.79 1.40 -25.00
C ILE A 136 -2.89 -0.12 -24.92
N LYS A 137 -4.08 -0.65 -24.61
CA LYS A 137 -4.31 -2.10 -24.52
C LYS A 137 -3.98 -2.81 -25.83
N THR A 138 -4.48 -2.30 -26.95
CA THR A 138 -4.29 -2.93 -28.27
C THR A 138 -2.83 -2.90 -28.70
N THR A 139 -2.15 -1.77 -28.51
CA THR A 139 -0.72 -1.61 -28.77
C THR A 139 0.11 -2.59 -27.95
N PHE A 140 -0.17 -2.72 -26.66
CA PHE A 140 0.54 -3.66 -25.79
C PHE A 140 0.29 -5.13 -26.15
N GLU A 141 -0.94 -5.52 -26.45
CA GLU A 141 -1.25 -6.88 -26.91
C GLU A 141 -0.61 -7.20 -28.28
N GLN A 142 -0.48 -6.19 -29.16
CA GLN A 142 0.28 -6.31 -30.41
C GLN A 142 1.77 -6.51 -30.17
N PHE A 143 2.38 -5.80 -29.20
CA PHE A 143 3.78 -6.01 -28.81
C PHE A 143 4.03 -7.40 -28.21
N LYS A 144 3.11 -7.92 -27.39
CA LYS A 144 3.19 -9.32 -26.92
C LYS A 144 3.18 -10.33 -28.07
N THR A 145 2.54 -10.01 -29.19
CA THR A 145 2.35 -10.92 -30.32
C THR A 145 3.41 -10.76 -31.42
N GLN A 146 4.03 -9.58 -31.54
CA GLN A 146 5.07 -9.28 -32.52
C GLN A 146 6.39 -8.87 -31.86
N ALA A 147 7.37 -9.78 -31.85
CA ALA A 147 8.72 -9.51 -31.37
C ALA A 147 9.54 -8.54 -32.27
N MET A 148 8.93 -7.79 -33.20
CA MET A 148 9.63 -6.97 -34.21
C MET A 148 9.05 -5.55 -34.40
N GLY A 149 8.48 -4.96 -33.35
CA GLY A 149 7.81 -3.64 -33.39
C GLY A 149 8.60 -2.46 -32.81
N TYR A 150 9.94 -2.51 -32.79
CA TYR A 150 10.82 -1.65 -31.99
C TYR A 150 10.61 -0.13 -32.13
N LEU A 151 10.19 0.36 -33.30
CA LEU A 151 10.05 1.80 -33.59
C LEU A 151 8.74 2.44 -33.10
N LYS A 152 7.62 1.69 -33.13
CA LYS A 152 6.33 2.18 -32.60
C LYS A 152 6.25 2.05 -31.07
N GLU A 153 7.03 1.14 -30.52
CA GLU A 153 7.17 0.91 -29.08
C GLU A 153 7.72 2.16 -28.38
N LYS A 154 8.83 2.70 -28.89
CA LYS A 154 9.51 3.84 -28.27
C LYS A 154 8.67 5.12 -28.23
N GLN A 155 8.09 5.52 -29.37
CA GLN A 155 7.27 6.75 -29.44
C GLN A 155 6.00 6.70 -28.60
N PHE A 156 5.42 5.51 -28.35
CA PHE A 156 4.20 5.37 -27.59
C PHE A 156 4.43 5.45 -26.08
N TYR A 157 5.50 4.80 -25.60
CA TYR A 157 5.88 4.89 -24.19
C TYR A 157 6.42 6.26 -23.78
N ASP A 158 6.88 7.06 -24.75
CA ASP A 158 7.45 8.38 -24.45
C ASP A 158 6.40 9.46 -24.11
N ASN A 159 5.11 9.34 -24.52
CA ASN A 159 4.15 10.46 -24.38
C ASN A 159 2.81 10.11 -23.69
N TRP A 160 2.59 8.86 -23.25
CA TRP A 160 1.30 8.45 -22.66
C TRP A 160 0.90 9.24 -21.42
N TYR A 161 1.86 9.84 -20.71
CA TYR A 161 1.64 10.55 -19.45
C TYR A 161 1.04 11.95 -19.65
N GLU A 162 1.17 12.55 -20.83
CA GLU A 162 0.76 13.95 -21.10
C GLU A 162 -0.74 14.14 -20.82
N GLU A 163 -1.59 13.18 -21.19
CA GLU A 163 -3.04 13.22 -20.92
C GLU A 163 -3.40 13.11 -19.42
N TYR A 164 -2.44 12.74 -18.57
CA TYR A 164 -2.63 12.50 -17.15
C TYR A 164 -2.02 13.58 -16.25
N GLU A 165 -1.19 14.50 -16.78
CA GLU A 165 -0.52 15.53 -15.96
C GLU A 165 -1.52 16.39 -15.20
N GLY A 166 -2.56 16.92 -15.87
CA GLY A 166 -3.59 17.72 -15.20
C GLY A 166 -4.39 16.95 -14.13
N LEU A 167 -4.55 15.63 -14.28
CA LEU A 167 -5.19 14.78 -13.27
C LEU A 167 -4.28 14.53 -12.08
N ASN A 168 -2.98 14.38 -12.35
CA ASN A 168 -1.95 14.24 -11.34
C ASN A 168 -1.82 15.50 -10.50
N ASP A 169 -1.85 16.68 -11.12
CA ASP A 169 -1.81 17.98 -10.42
C ASP A 169 -3.04 18.18 -9.53
N THR A 170 -4.22 17.80 -10.04
CA THR A 170 -5.47 17.83 -9.25
C THR A 170 -5.36 16.89 -8.05
N LEU A 171 -4.89 15.66 -8.25
CA LEU A 171 -4.71 14.69 -7.17
C LEU A 171 -3.64 15.17 -6.17
N SER A 172 -2.54 15.76 -6.64
CA SER A 172 -1.50 16.33 -5.77
C SER A 172 -2.07 17.44 -4.89
N SER A 173 -2.97 18.27 -5.44
CA SER A 173 -3.65 19.32 -4.68
C SER A 173 -4.58 18.72 -3.62
N THR A 174 -5.37 17.68 -3.97
CA THR A 174 -6.21 16.93 -3.02
C THR A 174 -5.40 16.30 -1.88
N LEU A 175 -4.22 15.74 -2.19
CA LEU A 175 -3.40 15.07 -1.19
C LEU A 175 -2.50 16.04 -0.38
N SER A 176 -2.48 17.32 -0.72
CA SER A 176 -1.71 18.34 0.02
C SER A 176 -2.15 18.51 1.46
N THR A 177 -3.41 18.20 1.79
CA THR A 177 -3.94 18.13 3.16
C THR A 177 -3.19 17.12 4.05
N LEU A 178 -2.53 16.13 3.44
CA LEU A 178 -1.68 15.14 4.11
C LEU A 178 -0.19 15.46 3.98
N ASP A 179 0.16 16.65 3.50
CA ASP A 179 1.53 17.04 3.10
C ASP A 179 2.17 16.04 2.11
N ALA A 180 1.34 15.32 1.36
CA ALA A 180 1.81 14.29 0.46
C ALA A 180 2.53 14.90 -0.75
N LYS A 181 3.67 14.32 -1.12
CA LYS A 181 4.50 14.77 -2.24
C LYS A 181 4.53 13.72 -3.33
N PRO A 182 4.45 14.10 -4.62
CA PRO A 182 4.68 13.16 -5.71
C PRO A 182 6.05 12.51 -5.55
N THR A 183 6.13 11.19 -5.69
CA THR A 183 7.44 10.53 -5.69
C THR A 183 8.24 10.91 -6.94
N ASN A 184 9.57 10.92 -6.85
CA ASN A 184 10.38 11.07 -8.06
C ASN A 184 10.45 9.74 -8.84
N GLY A 185 10.93 9.78 -10.09
CA GLY A 185 10.96 8.59 -10.96
C GLY A 185 11.70 7.40 -10.33
N GLU A 186 12.88 7.65 -9.76
CA GLU A 186 13.69 6.61 -9.10
C GLU A 186 12.95 6.01 -7.89
N GLN A 187 12.31 6.84 -7.07
CA GLN A 187 11.50 6.39 -5.94
C GLN A 187 10.32 5.55 -6.42
N THR A 188 9.59 5.97 -7.46
CA THR A 188 8.47 5.19 -8.00
C THR A 188 8.92 3.83 -8.49
N LEU A 189 10.03 3.78 -9.24
CA LEU A 189 10.63 2.53 -9.73
C LEU A 189 11.04 1.64 -8.55
N PHE A 190 11.77 2.20 -7.59
CA PHE A 190 12.26 1.47 -6.44
C PHE A 190 11.12 0.90 -5.57
N ILE A 191 10.11 1.70 -5.24
CA ILE A 191 8.98 1.24 -4.42
C ILE A 191 8.16 0.18 -5.15
N ASN A 192 8.01 0.29 -6.48
CA ASN A 192 7.38 -0.77 -7.27
C ASN A 192 8.22 -2.07 -7.26
N ARG A 193 9.55 -1.95 -7.29
CA ARG A 193 10.50 -3.07 -7.22
C ARG A 193 10.61 -3.69 -5.83
N TYR A 194 10.45 -2.91 -4.77
CA TYR A 194 10.65 -3.29 -3.37
C TYR A 194 9.84 -4.54 -2.98
N GLN A 195 8.65 -4.73 -3.57
CA GLN A 195 7.82 -5.91 -3.29
C GLN A 195 8.48 -7.25 -3.65
N TYR A 196 9.52 -7.23 -4.48
CA TYR A 196 10.32 -8.40 -4.88
C TYR A 196 11.66 -8.48 -4.12
N LEU A 197 12.00 -7.48 -3.31
CA LEU A 197 13.26 -7.40 -2.55
C LEU A 197 13.07 -7.59 -1.04
N ARG A 198 11.85 -7.93 -0.61
CA ARG A 198 11.48 -8.07 0.80
C ARG A 198 12.39 -9.06 1.54
N GLY A 199 13.10 -8.58 2.55
CA GLY A 199 14.06 -9.36 3.34
C GLY A 199 15.33 -9.78 2.59
N LEU A 200 15.52 -9.34 1.34
CA LEU A 200 16.77 -9.55 0.60
C LEU A 200 17.69 -8.36 0.80
N TYR A 201 18.99 -8.60 0.76
CA TYR A 201 19.97 -7.53 0.55
C TYR A 201 19.84 -7.00 -0.88
N TYR A 202 19.91 -5.68 -1.03
CA TYR A 202 19.83 -5.00 -2.32
C TYR A 202 20.64 -3.69 -2.32
N ASN A 203 21.13 -3.30 -3.50
CA ASN A 203 21.68 -1.97 -3.74
C ASN A 203 20.62 -1.13 -4.47
N ARG A 204 20.17 -0.02 -3.86
CA ARG A 204 19.06 0.78 -4.39
C ARG A 204 19.32 1.29 -5.81
N ASP A 205 20.49 1.86 -6.07
CA ASP A 205 20.82 2.47 -7.37
C ASP A 205 20.89 1.42 -8.48
N HIS A 206 21.43 0.24 -8.16
CA HIS A 206 21.44 -0.90 -9.06
C HIS A 206 20.02 -1.34 -9.42
N GLU A 207 19.13 -1.47 -8.43
CA GLU A 207 17.74 -1.90 -8.66
C GLU A 207 16.92 -0.87 -9.45
N VAL A 208 17.17 0.42 -9.24
CA VAL A 208 16.59 1.50 -10.04
C VAL A 208 17.07 1.40 -11.49
N HIS A 209 18.38 1.28 -11.71
CA HIS A 209 18.95 1.17 -13.05
C HIS A 209 18.45 -0.07 -13.81
N LEU A 210 18.28 -1.21 -13.14
CA LEU A 210 17.65 -2.40 -13.72
C LEU A 210 16.22 -2.10 -14.20
N MET A 211 15.44 -1.39 -13.40
CA MET A 211 14.04 -1.07 -13.72
C MET A 211 13.90 -0.01 -14.83
N GLU A 212 14.82 0.94 -14.94
CA GLU A 212 14.88 1.90 -16.06
C GLU A 212 15.14 1.20 -17.39
N ASN A 213 16.01 0.19 -17.39
CA ASN A 213 16.39 -0.55 -18.60
C ASN A 213 15.26 -1.46 -19.12
N SER A 214 14.50 -2.10 -18.22
CA SER A 214 13.29 -2.83 -18.59
C SER A 214 12.41 -3.17 -17.40
N VAL A 215 11.11 -2.91 -17.52
CA VAL A 215 10.08 -3.33 -16.55
C VAL A 215 9.97 -4.87 -16.46
N THR A 216 10.51 -5.61 -17.44
CA THR A 216 10.57 -7.09 -17.40
C THR A 216 11.64 -7.64 -16.47
N ASN A 217 12.61 -6.83 -16.02
CA ASN A 217 13.69 -7.25 -15.12
C ASN A 217 13.18 -7.60 -13.71
N LEU A 218 11.89 -7.41 -13.46
CA LEU A 218 11.18 -7.93 -12.30
C LEU A 218 11.27 -9.46 -12.14
N GLU A 219 11.50 -10.19 -13.22
CA GLU A 219 11.61 -11.65 -13.23
C GLU A 219 12.99 -12.17 -12.78
N GLU A 220 13.99 -11.31 -12.54
CA GLU A 220 15.32 -11.70 -12.05
C GLU A 220 15.30 -12.26 -10.62
N VAL A 221 14.31 -11.86 -9.82
CA VAL A 221 14.12 -12.44 -8.48
C VAL A 221 13.46 -13.80 -8.61
N ARG A 222 14.18 -14.84 -8.20
CA ARG A 222 13.67 -16.22 -8.12
C ARG A 222 12.60 -16.27 -7.04
N LYS A 223 11.37 -16.67 -7.38
CA LYS A 223 10.25 -16.75 -6.44
C LYS A 223 9.59 -18.11 -6.40
N LYS A 224 9.41 -18.66 -5.20
CA LYS A 224 8.70 -19.92 -4.94
C LYS A 224 7.56 -19.70 -3.96
N TYR A 225 6.35 -20.10 -4.32
CA TYR A 225 5.16 -19.94 -3.47
C TYR A 225 4.81 -21.22 -2.73
N PHE A 226 4.28 -21.05 -1.52
CA PHE A 226 3.74 -22.10 -0.69
C PHE A 226 2.22 -21.89 -0.51
N VAL A 227 1.50 -22.95 -0.13
CA VAL A 227 0.02 -22.98 -0.09
C VAL A 227 -0.56 -22.08 1.02
N ASP A 228 0.25 -21.74 2.01
CA ASP A 228 -0.11 -21.08 3.26
C ASP A 228 0.10 -19.55 3.25
N GLY A 229 0.28 -18.94 2.08
CA GLY A 229 0.57 -17.51 1.95
C GLY A 229 2.03 -17.14 2.20
N THR A 230 2.91 -18.15 2.31
CA THR A 230 4.36 -17.98 2.39
C THR A 230 4.96 -18.00 0.98
N SER A 231 6.02 -17.24 0.75
CA SER A 231 6.84 -17.33 -0.45
C SER A 231 8.30 -17.16 -0.14
N ARG A 232 9.16 -17.85 -0.88
CA ARG A 232 10.61 -17.66 -0.85
C ARG A 232 11.02 -16.78 -2.02
N LEU A 233 11.74 -15.71 -1.73
CA LEU A 233 12.40 -14.83 -2.68
C LEU A 233 13.89 -15.15 -2.69
N GLY A 234 14.55 -14.97 -3.82
CA GLY A 234 15.99 -15.12 -3.91
C GLY A 234 16.57 -14.31 -5.05
N ASN A 235 17.71 -13.70 -4.79
CA ASN A 235 18.56 -13.04 -5.79
C ASN A 235 19.96 -13.66 -5.72
N ASP A 236 20.95 -13.03 -6.33
CA ASP A 236 22.33 -13.56 -6.31
C ASP A 236 23.04 -13.29 -4.98
N TYR A 237 22.46 -12.46 -4.10
CA TYR A 237 23.00 -12.12 -2.79
C TYR A 237 22.44 -13.00 -1.66
N GLY A 238 21.27 -13.64 -1.84
CA GLY A 238 20.69 -14.50 -0.82
C GLY A 238 19.24 -14.91 -1.09
N GLU A 239 18.62 -15.50 -0.07
CA GLU A 239 17.21 -15.87 -0.06
C GLU A 239 16.50 -15.25 1.15
N SER A 240 15.19 -15.04 1.02
CA SER A 240 14.31 -14.52 2.07
C SER A 240 12.99 -15.26 2.01
N VAL A 241 12.37 -15.47 3.16
CA VAL A 241 11.02 -15.98 3.30
C VAL A 241 10.08 -14.82 3.63
N VAL A 242 8.97 -14.74 2.92
CA VAL A 242 7.96 -13.69 3.04
C VAL A 242 6.61 -14.32 3.36
N LYS A 243 6.01 -13.92 4.47
CA LYS A 243 4.65 -14.31 4.87
C LYS A 243 3.69 -13.14 4.67
N VAL A 244 2.56 -13.39 4.01
CA VAL A 244 1.48 -12.40 3.85
C VAL A 244 0.27 -12.82 4.67
N LEU A 245 -0.09 -12.01 5.66
CA LEU A 245 -1.17 -12.28 6.62
C LEU A 245 -2.30 -11.25 6.43
N PRO A 246 -3.43 -11.62 5.81
CA PRO A 246 -4.59 -10.74 5.74
C PRO A 246 -5.27 -10.60 7.10
N VAL A 247 -5.59 -9.36 7.49
CA VAL A 247 -6.40 -9.08 8.68
C VAL A 247 -7.86 -9.41 8.34
N ALA A 248 -8.24 -10.66 8.60
CA ALA A 248 -9.53 -11.20 8.16
C ALA A 248 -10.68 -10.98 9.17
N TYR A 249 -10.36 -10.88 10.45
CA TYR A 249 -11.35 -10.78 11.53
C TYR A 249 -11.13 -9.51 12.33
N LEU A 250 -12.15 -8.65 12.35
CA LEU A 250 -12.21 -7.46 13.17
C LEU A 250 -13.34 -7.61 14.18
N PRO A 251 -13.19 -7.03 15.39
CA PRO A 251 -14.30 -6.97 16.33
C PRO A 251 -15.47 -6.16 15.73
N ASN A 252 -16.69 -6.42 16.21
CA ASN A 252 -17.88 -5.67 15.77
C ASN A 252 -17.77 -4.16 16.05
N ASN A 253 -17.01 -3.78 17.09
CA ASN A 253 -16.67 -2.40 17.39
C ASN A 253 -15.15 -2.21 17.25
N VAL A 254 -14.75 -1.39 16.27
CA VAL A 254 -13.36 -1.02 15.99
C VAL A 254 -13.01 0.38 16.51
N SER A 255 -13.84 0.98 17.37
CA SER A 255 -13.53 2.24 18.02
C SER A 255 -12.24 2.08 18.84
N TYR A 256 -11.33 3.05 18.74
CA TYR A 256 -10.01 3.02 19.37
C TYR A 256 -9.14 1.82 18.96
N PHE A 257 -9.41 1.22 17.79
CA PHE A 257 -8.61 0.12 17.26
C PHE A 257 -7.36 0.64 16.52
N HIS A 258 -6.28 0.86 17.29
CA HIS A 258 -5.01 1.41 16.82
C HIS A 258 -4.04 0.32 16.31
N LEU A 259 -4.51 -0.56 15.41
CA LEU A 259 -3.74 -1.73 14.98
C LEU A 259 -2.41 -1.36 14.30
N ALA A 260 -2.42 -0.36 13.41
CA ALA A 260 -1.18 0.08 12.74
C ALA A 260 -0.14 0.63 13.73
N GLU A 261 -0.56 1.43 14.72
CA GLU A 261 0.33 1.91 15.79
C GLU A 261 0.90 0.74 16.60
N TYR A 262 0.08 -0.27 16.93
CA TYR A 262 0.54 -1.45 17.67
C TYR A 262 1.57 -2.25 16.88
N ILE A 263 1.33 -2.50 15.59
CA ILE A 263 2.26 -3.23 14.72
C ILE A 263 3.61 -2.53 14.64
N GLN A 264 3.63 -1.20 14.55
CA GLN A 264 4.87 -0.42 14.53
C GLN A 264 5.69 -0.51 15.82
N THR A 265 5.12 -1.03 16.92
CA THR A 265 5.86 -1.28 18.17
C THR A 265 6.47 -2.68 18.28
N MET A 266 6.26 -3.53 17.28
CA MET A 266 6.87 -4.86 17.25
C MET A 266 8.41 -4.74 17.17
N PRO A 267 9.16 -5.68 17.77
CA PRO A 267 10.63 -5.63 17.79
C PRO A 267 11.27 -6.04 16.45
N PHE A 268 10.49 -6.17 15.39
CA PHE A 268 10.92 -6.54 14.05
C PHE A 268 10.07 -5.80 13.00
N PRO A 269 10.63 -5.56 11.79
CA PRO A 269 9.93 -4.82 10.75
C PRO A 269 8.72 -5.58 10.23
N VAL A 270 7.56 -4.93 10.24
CA VAL A 270 6.33 -5.43 9.62
C VAL A 270 5.81 -4.43 8.62
N GLU A 271 5.75 -4.83 7.34
CA GLU A 271 5.08 -4.03 6.30
C GLU A 271 3.57 -4.12 6.44
N ILE A 272 2.88 -2.99 6.31
CA ILE A 272 1.43 -2.92 6.29
C ILE A 272 0.99 -2.39 4.94
N ASN A 273 0.19 -3.18 4.23
CA ASN A 273 -0.42 -2.76 2.99
C ASN A 273 -1.95 -2.74 3.17
N THR A 274 -2.57 -1.59 2.90
CA THR A 274 -4.01 -1.40 3.01
C THR A 274 -4.60 -1.01 1.67
N LYS A 275 -5.37 -1.91 1.07
CA LYS A 275 -6.16 -1.61 -0.14
C LYS A 275 -7.55 -1.18 0.27
N TYR A 276 -8.02 -0.06 -0.25
CA TYR A 276 -9.34 0.46 0.06
C TYR A 276 -10.18 0.73 -1.19
N TYR A 277 -11.50 0.68 -1.02
CA TYR A 277 -12.44 1.17 -2.02
C TYR A 277 -13.67 1.80 -1.37
N PHE A 278 -14.15 2.89 -1.95
CA PHE A 278 -15.39 3.53 -1.55
C PHE A 278 -16.58 2.73 -2.06
N ASN A 279 -17.49 2.38 -1.15
CA ASN A 279 -18.65 1.57 -1.49
C ASN A 279 -19.66 2.38 -2.31
N LYS A 280 -20.33 1.71 -3.24
CA LYS A 280 -21.43 2.31 -3.99
C LYS A 280 -22.61 2.59 -3.06
N ARG A 281 -23.09 3.83 -3.05
CA ARG A 281 -24.27 4.25 -2.28
C ARG A 281 -25.58 3.69 -2.84
N LYS A 282 -25.65 3.45 -4.15
CA LYS A 282 -26.87 2.98 -4.84
C LYS A 282 -26.65 1.63 -5.53
N GLY A 283 -27.76 0.91 -5.72
CA GLY A 283 -27.81 -0.38 -6.41
C GLY A 283 -27.90 -1.59 -5.48
N TRP A 284 -28.15 -2.77 -6.06
CA TRP A 284 -28.35 -4.02 -5.35
C TRP A 284 -27.19 -4.43 -4.43
N ASN A 285 -25.97 -4.02 -4.79
CA ASN A 285 -24.75 -4.31 -4.05
C ASN A 285 -24.31 -3.19 -3.10
N SER A 286 -25.15 -2.16 -2.89
CA SER A 286 -24.90 -1.10 -1.91
C SER A 286 -24.83 -1.63 -0.48
N VAL A 287 -24.09 -0.93 0.38
CA VAL A 287 -23.93 -1.27 1.79
C VAL A 287 -25.29 -1.33 2.49
N LYS A 288 -26.14 -0.31 2.30
CA LYS A 288 -27.50 -0.29 2.82
C LYS A 288 -28.33 -1.51 2.42
N LYS A 289 -28.36 -1.89 1.14
CA LYS A 289 -29.15 -3.07 0.69
C LYS A 289 -28.59 -4.39 1.21
N LYS A 290 -27.28 -4.48 1.46
CA LYS A 290 -26.69 -5.64 2.14
C LYS A 290 -27.09 -5.65 3.62
N ALA A 291 -27.03 -4.50 4.29
CA ALA A 291 -27.42 -4.36 5.69
C ALA A 291 -28.90 -4.66 5.93
N GLU A 292 -29.81 -4.10 5.12
CA GLU A 292 -31.27 -4.37 5.18
C GLU A 292 -31.57 -5.88 5.05
N ARG A 293 -30.89 -6.57 4.13
CA ARG A 293 -31.05 -8.03 3.95
C ARG A 293 -30.50 -8.83 5.12
N ALA A 294 -29.32 -8.48 5.61
CA ALA A 294 -28.74 -9.13 6.79
C ALA A 294 -29.63 -8.93 8.01
N LEU A 295 -30.16 -7.72 8.21
CA LEU A 295 -31.08 -7.39 9.29
C LEU A 295 -32.39 -8.18 9.19
N GLY A 296 -32.98 -8.28 8.00
CA GLY A 296 -34.16 -9.10 7.76
C GLY A 296 -33.95 -10.58 8.11
N ARG A 297 -32.78 -11.14 7.75
CA ARG A 297 -32.41 -12.52 8.10
C ARG A 297 -32.27 -12.71 9.60
N LEU A 298 -31.58 -11.80 10.30
CA LEU A 298 -31.40 -11.90 11.76
C LEU A 298 -32.74 -11.81 12.50
N LYS A 299 -33.63 -10.91 12.09
CA LYS A 299 -34.98 -10.81 12.64
C LYS A 299 -35.78 -12.11 12.43
N GLN A 300 -35.69 -12.70 11.23
CA GLN A 300 -36.31 -13.99 10.95
C GLN A 300 -35.75 -15.09 11.85
N THR A 301 -34.43 -15.15 12.02
CA THR A 301 -33.78 -16.10 12.93
C THR A 301 -34.21 -15.91 14.40
N GLN A 302 -34.41 -14.66 14.86
CA GLN A 302 -34.95 -14.41 16.21
C GLN A 302 -36.38 -14.92 16.37
N ILE A 303 -37.24 -14.70 15.38
CA ILE A 303 -38.62 -15.20 15.39
C ILE A 303 -38.63 -16.73 15.45
N GLU A 304 -37.83 -17.38 14.60
CA GLU A 304 -37.72 -18.85 14.57
C GLU A 304 -37.13 -19.45 15.85
N ALA A 305 -36.17 -18.76 16.48
CA ALA A 305 -35.59 -19.19 17.76
C ALA A 305 -36.59 -19.07 18.92
N TYR A 306 -37.41 -18.00 18.91
CA TYR A 306 -38.48 -17.78 19.87
C TYR A 306 -39.59 -18.83 19.72
N GLU A 307 -39.98 -19.17 18.48
CA GLU A 307 -40.96 -20.22 18.21
C GLU A 307 -40.50 -21.64 18.61
N LYS A 308 -39.17 -21.86 18.66
CA LYS A 308 -38.55 -23.15 18.98
C LYS A 308 -37.99 -23.26 20.40
N ASP A 309 -38.31 -22.30 21.27
CA ASP A 309 -37.87 -22.24 22.68
C ASP A 309 -36.35 -22.50 22.84
N SER A 310 -35.57 -21.92 21.92
CA SER A 310 -34.11 -22.13 21.82
C SER A 310 -33.35 -20.94 22.42
N ILE A 311 -32.26 -21.22 23.13
CA ILE A 311 -31.40 -20.17 23.73
C ILE A 311 -30.83 -19.29 22.60
N GLN A 312 -31.17 -18.00 22.63
CA GLN A 312 -30.61 -17.03 21.69
C GLN A 312 -29.13 -16.78 21.99
N ASN A 313 -28.35 -16.59 20.93
CA ASN A 313 -26.94 -16.25 21.03
C ASN A 313 -26.80 -14.73 21.25
N ASP A 314 -26.13 -14.29 22.31
CA ASP A 314 -26.00 -12.87 22.71
C ASP A 314 -25.48 -11.95 21.58
N ASN A 315 -24.72 -12.52 20.63
CA ASN A 315 -24.19 -11.81 19.47
C ASN A 315 -25.24 -11.29 18.47
N ILE A 316 -26.49 -11.77 18.53
CA ILE A 316 -27.54 -11.34 17.59
C ILE A 316 -27.97 -9.89 17.87
N GLY A 317 -28.11 -9.51 19.15
CA GLY A 317 -28.50 -8.15 19.54
C GLY A 317 -27.51 -7.10 19.05
N ALA A 318 -26.22 -7.31 19.33
CA ALA A 318 -25.13 -6.45 18.85
C ALA A 318 -25.09 -6.36 17.30
N SER A 319 -25.33 -7.48 16.62
CA SER A 319 -25.38 -7.49 15.14
C SER A 319 -26.55 -6.67 14.58
N VAL A 320 -27.72 -6.71 15.23
CA VAL A 320 -28.89 -5.91 14.84
C VAL A 320 -28.61 -4.42 15.02
N GLU A 321 -27.99 -4.03 16.13
CA GLU A 321 -27.61 -2.64 16.41
C GLU A 321 -26.63 -2.09 15.37
N VAL A 322 -25.55 -2.82 15.09
CA VAL A 322 -24.55 -2.44 14.07
C VAL A 322 -25.19 -2.28 12.69
N LEU A 323 -26.06 -3.20 12.28
CA LEU A 323 -26.75 -3.09 10.99
C LEU A 323 -27.74 -1.93 10.94
N GLY A 324 -28.39 -1.60 12.06
CA GLY A 324 -29.24 -0.43 12.21
C GLY A 324 -28.45 0.88 12.04
N ASP A 325 -27.32 1.00 12.72
CA ASP A 325 -26.40 2.16 12.63
C ASP A 325 -25.91 2.35 11.20
N VAL A 326 -25.50 1.28 10.52
CA VAL A 326 -25.11 1.33 9.09
C VAL A 326 -26.22 1.91 8.20
N ILE A 327 -27.48 1.52 8.42
CA ILE A 327 -28.62 2.05 7.64
C ILE A 327 -28.86 3.53 7.96
N GLN A 328 -28.76 3.92 9.23
CA GLN A 328 -28.93 5.30 9.68
C GLN A 328 -27.86 6.22 9.09
N ARG A 329 -26.59 5.82 9.14
CA ARG A 329 -25.46 6.56 8.57
C ARG A 329 -25.53 6.68 7.06
N ASP A 330 -25.94 5.62 6.34
CA ASP A 330 -26.18 5.71 4.89
C ASP A 330 -27.27 6.73 4.54
N ASN A 331 -28.36 6.77 5.35
CA ASN A 331 -29.42 7.79 5.22
C ASN A 331 -28.92 9.21 5.52
N ALA A 332 -27.96 9.35 6.44
CA ALA A 332 -27.28 10.62 6.75
C ALA A 332 -26.27 11.06 5.68
N ASN A 333 -26.13 10.29 4.59
CA ASN A 333 -25.15 10.50 3.53
C ASN A 333 -23.69 10.26 3.91
N GLU A 334 -23.43 9.49 4.96
CA GLU A 334 -22.08 9.03 5.24
C GLU A 334 -21.56 8.08 4.16
N VAL A 335 -20.25 8.11 3.97
CA VAL A 335 -19.55 7.35 2.94
C VAL A 335 -18.89 6.15 3.60
N PHE A 336 -19.24 4.96 3.11
CA PHE A 336 -18.63 3.73 3.60
C PHE A 336 -17.40 3.36 2.79
N LEU A 337 -16.29 3.13 3.48
CA LEU A 337 -15.06 2.57 2.94
C LEU A 337 -14.99 1.08 3.29
N SER A 338 -14.63 0.26 2.31
CA SER A 338 -14.23 -1.12 2.53
C SER A 338 -12.73 -1.22 2.35
N TYR A 339 -12.05 -2.00 3.17
CA TYR A 339 -10.60 -2.17 3.08
C TYR A 339 -10.17 -3.62 3.30
N LEU A 340 -8.97 -3.94 2.81
CA LEU A 340 -8.21 -5.14 3.10
C LEU A 340 -6.83 -4.70 3.57
N MET A 341 -6.53 -4.97 4.83
CA MET A 341 -5.20 -4.78 5.40
C MET A 341 -4.46 -6.12 5.37
N THR A 342 -3.22 -6.11 4.89
CA THR A 342 -2.31 -7.26 4.90
C THR A 342 -1.03 -6.89 5.62
N LEU A 343 -0.61 -7.73 6.54
CA LEU A 343 0.69 -7.65 7.20
C LEU A 343 1.67 -8.51 6.41
N ILE A 344 2.87 -7.99 6.19
CA ILE A 344 3.91 -8.69 5.45
C ILE A 344 5.14 -8.77 6.35
N ILE A 345 5.51 -10.01 6.66
CA ILE A 345 6.62 -10.35 7.56
C ILE A 345 7.69 -11.04 6.72
N THR A 346 8.94 -10.76 7.02
CA THR A 346 10.10 -11.33 6.33
C THR A 346 11.04 -11.98 7.34
N GLY A 347 11.65 -13.09 6.96
CA GLY A 347 12.63 -13.82 7.76
C GLY A 347 13.51 -14.71 6.90
N GLU A 348 14.48 -15.38 7.52
CA GLU A 348 15.43 -16.28 6.85
C GLU A 348 14.84 -17.68 6.67
N SER A 349 13.90 -18.08 7.54
CA SER A 349 13.27 -19.40 7.56
C SER A 349 11.73 -19.32 7.58
N VAL A 350 11.06 -20.47 7.38
CA VAL A 350 9.59 -20.54 7.47
C VAL A 350 9.14 -20.50 8.93
N GLU A 351 9.98 -21.00 9.84
CA GLU A 351 9.75 -21.02 11.28
C GLU A 351 9.81 -19.62 11.91
N GLU A 352 10.53 -18.69 11.30
CA GLU A 352 10.63 -17.29 11.75
C GLU A 352 9.42 -16.42 11.37
N VAL A 353 8.63 -16.78 10.34
CA VAL A 353 7.63 -15.89 9.71
C VAL A 353 6.17 -16.26 9.94
#